data_AF-A0AAW2S5L4-F1
#
_entry.id   AF-A0AAW2S5L4-F1
#
_cell.length_a   1.000
_cell.length_b   1.000
_cell.length_c   1.000
_cell.angle_alpha   90.00
_cell.angle_beta   90.00
_cell.angle_gamma   90.00
#
_symmetry.space_group_name_H-M   'P 1'
#
loop_
_entity.id
_entity.type
_entity.pdbx_description
1 polymer ?
#
loop_
_entity_poly.entity_id
_entity_poly.type
_entity_poly.pdbx_seq_one_letter_code
_entity_poly.pdbx_strand_id
1 'polypeptide(L)'
;MAEDLCFFTKESLAIKPPKKNTLVLRMVVLILVMICGVYICSVCLGQFGVWSARNSLAVHVVERPCEVTEIEPSEKPYVHFPKPKTFSRDECACNPVRNFAILSTQRSGSGWFETLLNSHINISSNGEIFSVKVRRSNISTIRETLDKLYNLDMLTSAAKNECTAAVGLKWMLNQGLMQNHEQIVEYFKSNGVSVIFLFRRNLLRRMISILANSYDQNAKPLNGTHKSHVHSMHEAKVLARYKPTINTTLLIPNLKQVEDLVTKSLQYFKSTRHIILYYEDIITNRTKLVDVQEFLKVPQRDLHSRQVKIHKGPLSSQVENWEDVRKTLKGTQYKSFLEEDYKL
;
A
#
# COMPACT_ATOMS: atom_id res chain seq x y z
N MET A 1 12.20 -88.01 3.02
CA MET A 1 13.09 -89.18 2.97
C MET A 1 13.46 -89.44 1.53
N ALA A 2 14.76 -89.65 1.32
CA ALA A 2 15.48 -89.89 0.06
C ALA A 2 14.87 -91.07 -0.73
N GLU A 3 14.72 -90.92 -2.05
CA GLU A 3 15.60 -91.42 -3.13
C GLU A 3 15.49 -92.93 -3.39
N ASP A 4 15.24 -93.27 -4.66
CA ASP A 4 15.89 -94.38 -5.38
C ASP A 4 15.76 -94.06 -6.89
N LEU A 5 16.87 -93.77 -7.59
CA LEU A 5 17.68 -94.68 -8.43
C LEU A 5 16.97 -95.07 -9.74
N CYS A 6 17.56 -95.19 -10.94
CA CYS A 6 18.93 -95.20 -11.46
C CYS A 6 18.76 -95.23 -13.01
N PHE A 7 19.41 -94.39 -13.82
CA PHE A 7 20.61 -94.68 -14.63
C PHE A 7 20.43 -95.12 -16.12
N PHE A 8 21.43 -94.69 -16.90
CA PHE A 8 22.00 -95.21 -18.17
C PHE A 8 21.61 -94.59 -19.55
N THR A 9 22.57 -93.78 -20.09
CA THR A 9 23.31 -93.86 -21.39
C THR A 9 22.55 -94.08 -22.73
N LYS A 10 22.95 -93.64 -23.93
CA LYS A 10 24.06 -92.85 -24.51
C LYS A 10 23.74 -92.67 -26.03
N GLU A 11 23.96 -91.47 -26.56
CA GLU A 11 24.22 -91.03 -27.97
C GLU A 11 23.52 -91.68 -29.19
N SER A 12 22.87 -90.87 -30.04
CA SER A 12 23.45 -90.35 -31.31
C SER A 12 22.40 -89.83 -32.31
N LEU A 13 22.89 -88.99 -33.24
CA LEU A 13 22.37 -88.63 -34.57
C LEU A 13 21.40 -87.44 -34.72
N ALA A 14 21.96 -86.44 -35.40
CA ALA A 14 21.42 -85.14 -35.76
C ALA A 14 20.30 -85.20 -36.82
N ILE A 15 19.24 -84.44 -36.57
CA ILE A 15 18.26 -84.01 -37.59
C ILE A 15 18.37 -82.48 -37.71
N LYS A 16 18.79 -82.00 -38.89
CA LYS A 16 18.92 -80.57 -39.20
C LYS A 16 17.54 -79.87 -39.11
N PRO A 17 17.39 -78.76 -38.37
CA PRO A 17 16.18 -77.97 -38.43
C PRO A 17 16.17 -77.07 -39.68
N PRO A 18 14.99 -76.78 -40.28
CA PRO A 18 14.88 -75.93 -41.45
C PRO A 18 15.24 -74.48 -41.08
N LYS A 19 15.94 -73.79 -41.97
CA LYS A 19 16.25 -72.35 -41.85
C LYS A 19 14.94 -71.56 -41.73
N LYS A 20 14.52 -71.23 -40.51
CA LYS A 20 13.43 -70.27 -40.28
C LYS A 20 13.93 -68.90 -40.69
N ASN A 21 13.25 -68.31 -41.67
CA ASN A 21 13.61 -67.05 -42.30
C ASN A 21 13.30 -65.89 -41.34
N THR A 22 14.19 -65.65 -40.37
CA THR A 22 14.08 -64.66 -39.28
C THR A 22 13.80 -63.25 -39.79
N LEU A 23 14.17 -62.97 -41.04
CA LEU A 23 13.97 -61.68 -41.70
C LEU A 23 12.50 -61.42 -42.03
N VAL A 24 11.76 -62.44 -42.49
CA VAL A 24 10.32 -62.32 -42.80
C VAL A 24 9.51 -62.09 -41.53
N LEU A 25 9.84 -62.81 -40.45
CA LEU A 25 9.17 -62.64 -39.15
C LEU A 25 9.40 -61.23 -38.59
N ARG A 26 10.62 -60.69 -38.71
CA ARG A 26 10.93 -59.31 -38.28
C ARG A 26 10.17 -58.27 -39.10
N MET A 27 10.02 -58.47 -40.41
CA MET A 27 9.25 -57.56 -41.26
C MET A 27 7.76 -57.59 -40.93
N VAL A 28 7.18 -58.77 -40.63
CA VAL A 28 5.78 -58.90 -40.22
C VAL A 28 5.52 -58.21 -38.87
N VAL A 29 6.43 -58.36 -37.91
CA VAL A 29 6.33 -57.69 -36.61
C VAL A 29 6.41 -56.17 -36.76
N LEU A 30 7.31 -55.66 -37.62
CA LEU A 30 7.42 -54.22 -37.88
C LEU A 30 6.13 -53.66 -38.52
N ILE A 31 5.52 -54.39 -39.45
CA ILE A 31 4.23 -54.00 -40.05
C ILE A 31 3.13 -53.95 -39.00
N LEU A 32 3.06 -54.95 -38.11
CA LEU A 32 2.07 -54.98 -37.02
C LEU A 32 2.27 -53.81 -36.04
N VAL A 33 3.51 -53.48 -35.68
CA VAL A 33 3.82 -52.32 -34.81
C VAL A 33 3.41 -51.01 -35.48
N MET A 34 3.64 -50.85 -36.79
CA MET A 34 3.23 -49.67 -37.53
C MET A 34 1.70 -49.54 -37.59
N ILE A 35 0.98 -50.64 -37.84
CA ILE A 35 -0.49 -50.65 -37.87
C ILE A 35 -1.06 -50.34 -36.48
N CYS A 36 -0.51 -50.93 -35.42
CA CYS A 36 -0.89 -50.61 -34.04
C CYS A 36 -0.60 -49.15 -33.70
N GLY A 37 0.55 -48.61 -34.13
CA GLY A 37 0.90 -47.20 -33.94
C GLY A 37 -0.08 -46.25 -34.62
N VAL A 38 -0.45 -46.53 -35.87
CA VAL A 38 -1.46 -45.74 -36.61
C VAL A 38 -2.84 -45.85 -35.96
N TYR A 39 -3.23 -47.05 -35.51
CA TYR A 39 -4.51 -47.26 -34.82
C TYR A 39 -4.57 -46.50 -33.48
N ILE A 40 -3.52 -46.58 -32.66
CA ILE A 40 -3.41 -45.85 -31.40
C ILE A 40 -3.44 -44.34 -31.68
N CYS A 41 -2.70 -43.87 -32.69
CA CYS A 41 -2.67 -42.45 -33.06
C CYS A 41 -4.06 -41.97 -33.55
N SER A 42 -4.79 -42.79 -34.32
CA SER A 42 -6.16 -42.50 -34.77
C SER A 42 -7.15 -42.44 -33.60
N VAL A 43 -7.03 -43.32 -32.61
CA VAL A 43 -7.88 -43.31 -31.41
C VAL A 43 -7.54 -42.11 -30.53
N CYS A 44 -6.26 -41.75 -30.37
CA CYS A 44 -5.84 -40.56 -29.66
C CYS A 44 -6.35 -39.28 -30.35
N LEU A 45 -6.23 -39.17 -31.68
CA LEU A 45 -6.77 -38.05 -32.46
C LEU A 45 -8.30 -37.94 -32.33
N GLY A 46 -9.02 -39.07 -32.30
CA GLY A 46 -10.45 -39.10 -32.02
C GLY A 46 -10.81 -38.60 -30.61
N GLN A 47 -9.99 -38.93 -29.60
CA GLN A 47 -10.17 -38.42 -28.24
C GLN A 47 -9.86 -36.92 -28.11
N PHE A 48 -8.84 -36.40 -28.82
CA PHE A 48 -8.58 -34.96 -28.88
C PHE A 48 -9.67 -34.19 -29.64
N GLY A 49 -10.23 -34.75 -30.72
CA GLY A 49 -11.34 -34.15 -31.46
C GLY A 49 -12.63 -34.05 -30.64
N VAL A 50 -12.95 -35.09 -29.85
CA VAL A 50 -14.12 -35.11 -28.96
C VAL A 50 -13.90 -34.26 -27.71
N TRP A 51 -12.67 -34.16 -27.18
CA TRP A 51 -12.32 -33.26 -26.08
C TRP A 51 -12.35 -31.79 -26.52
N SER A 52 -11.84 -31.47 -27.72
CA SER A 52 -11.91 -30.13 -28.30
C SER A 52 -13.35 -29.70 -28.58
N ALA A 53 -14.23 -30.62 -29.02
CA ALA A 53 -15.64 -30.33 -29.28
C ALA A 53 -16.52 -30.27 -28.01
N ARG A 54 -16.16 -30.96 -26.91
CA ARG A 54 -16.85 -30.82 -25.61
C ARG A 54 -16.45 -29.58 -24.84
N ASN A 55 -15.23 -29.08 -25.01
CA ASN A 55 -14.77 -27.84 -24.37
C ASN A 55 -15.14 -26.55 -25.14
N SER A 56 -15.75 -26.66 -26.32
CA SER A 56 -16.25 -25.50 -27.09
C SER A 56 -17.72 -25.18 -26.84
N LEU A 57 -18.38 -25.81 -25.86
CA LEU A 57 -19.74 -25.48 -25.45
C LEU A 57 -19.73 -24.72 -24.12
N ALA A 58 -20.21 -23.47 -24.20
CA ALA A 58 -20.36 -22.49 -23.13
C ALA A 58 -19.04 -21.92 -22.57
N VAL A 59 -18.30 -21.19 -23.41
CA VAL A 59 -17.79 -19.90 -22.92
C VAL A 59 -19.05 -19.09 -22.60
N HIS A 60 -19.52 -19.15 -21.36
CA HIS A 60 -20.23 -17.99 -20.83
C HIS A 60 -19.26 -16.84 -21.05
N VAL A 61 -19.59 -15.96 -21.99
CA VAL A 61 -19.09 -14.61 -21.98
C VAL A 61 -19.49 -14.12 -20.60
N VAL A 62 -18.57 -14.20 -19.64
CA VAL A 62 -18.66 -13.40 -18.43
C VAL A 62 -18.73 -12.01 -19.00
N GLU A 63 -19.91 -11.39 -18.96
CA GLU A 63 -20.04 -9.96 -19.21
C GLU A 63 -18.88 -9.33 -18.45
N ARG A 64 -17.89 -8.78 -19.17
CA ARG A 64 -16.86 -7.98 -18.54
C ARG A 64 -17.55 -6.65 -18.32
N PRO A 65 -18.17 -6.39 -17.14
CA PRO A 65 -19.07 -5.25 -16.97
C PRO A 65 -18.30 -3.92 -17.06
N CYS A 66 -16.97 -4.03 -17.14
CA CYS A 66 -15.98 -2.99 -16.94
C CYS A 66 -15.10 -2.77 -18.17
N GLU A 67 -15.38 -3.42 -19.30
CA GLU A 67 -14.76 -3.06 -20.57
C GLU A 67 -15.39 -1.78 -21.09
N VAL A 68 -14.79 -0.64 -20.72
CA VAL A 68 -15.12 0.64 -21.33
C VAL A 68 -14.61 0.61 -22.77
N THR A 69 -15.54 0.45 -23.71
CA THR A 69 -15.27 0.09 -25.11
C THR A 69 -14.80 1.28 -25.96
N GLU A 70 -14.89 2.51 -25.45
CA GLU A 70 -14.66 3.74 -26.23
C GLU A 70 -13.86 4.81 -25.45
N ILE A 71 -12.78 4.42 -24.76
CA ILE A 71 -11.89 5.41 -24.12
C ILE A 71 -10.44 5.08 -24.45
N GLU A 72 -9.75 6.04 -25.07
CA GLU A 72 -8.32 5.98 -25.35
C GLU A 72 -7.55 5.58 -24.09
N PRO A 73 -6.54 4.69 -24.17
CA PRO A 73 -5.77 4.24 -23.00
C PRO A 73 -5.20 5.38 -22.15
N SER A 74 -4.91 6.53 -22.77
CA SER A 74 -4.45 7.77 -22.11
C SER A 74 -5.52 8.49 -21.30
N GLU A 75 -6.80 8.32 -21.63
CA GLU A 75 -7.93 8.99 -20.99
C GLU A 75 -8.56 8.15 -19.86
N LYS A 76 -8.32 6.84 -19.86
CA LYS A 76 -8.79 5.89 -18.80
C LYS A 76 -8.53 6.35 -17.35
N PRO A 77 -7.41 7.01 -17.00
CA PRO A 77 -7.19 7.53 -15.64
C PRO A 77 -8.07 8.73 -15.25
N TYR A 78 -8.65 9.44 -16.24
CA TYR A 78 -9.40 10.69 -16.06
C TYR A 78 -10.92 10.49 -16.16
N VAL A 79 -11.37 9.27 -16.45
CA VAL A 79 -12.77 8.95 -16.63
C VAL A 79 -13.51 9.09 -15.31
N HIS A 80 -14.60 9.84 -15.34
CA HIS A 80 -15.51 9.96 -14.23
C HIS A 80 -16.11 8.58 -13.91
N PHE A 81 -15.86 8.08 -12.70
CA PHE A 81 -16.47 6.84 -12.21
C PHE A 81 -18.01 6.88 -12.32
N PRO A 82 -18.70 5.73 -12.41
CA PRO A 82 -20.17 5.69 -12.45
C PRO A 82 -20.75 6.49 -11.28
N LYS A 83 -21.93 7.10 -11.47
CA LYS A 83 -22.72 7.69 -10.38
C LYS A 83 -23.54 6.57 -9.74
N PRO A 84 -23.06 5.91 -8.67
CA PRO A 84 -23.79 4.82 -8.06
C PRO A 84 -25.13 5.28 -7.48
N LYS A 85 -26.13 4.43 -7.54
CA LYS A 85 -27.45 4.59 -6.90
C LYS A 85 -27.54 3.87 -5.56
N THR A 86 -26.92 2.69 -5.47
CA THR A 86 -26.95 1.78 -4.32
C THR A 86 -25.66 1.81 -3.50
N PHE A 87 -24.56 2.24 -4.12
CA PHE A 87 -23.22 2.31 -3.52
C PHE A 87 -22.67 0.92 -3.11
N SER A 88 -23.29 -0.16 -3.60
CA SER A 88 -22.89 -1.53 -3.30
C SER A 88 -21.56 -1.87 -3.99
N ARG A 89 -20.84 -2.86 -3.44
CA ARG A 89 -19.61 -3.34 -4.08
C ARG A 89 -19.86 -3.93 -5.45
N ASP A 90 -21.03 -4.51 -5.68
CA ASP A 90 -21.43 -5.07 -6.96
C ASP A 90 -21.65 -3.98 -8.00
N GLU A 91 -22.32 -2.89 -7.63
CA GLU A 91 -22.47 -1.71 -8.51
C GLU A 91 -21.12 -1.05 -8.81
N CYS A 92 -20.22 -1.04 -7.83
CA CYS A 92 -18.88 -0.49 -7.96
C CYS A 92 -17.83 -1.50 -8.45
N ALA A 93 -18.23 -2.68 -8.95
CA ALA A 93 -17.31 -3.77 -9.29
C ALA A 93 -16.23 -3.35 -10.31
N CYS A 94 -16.55 -2.39 -11.17
CA CYS A 94 -15.64 -1.86 -12.19
C CYS A 94 -14.63 -0.82 -11.70
N ASN A 95 -14.68 -0.48 -10.42
CA ASN A 95 -13.80 0.49 -9.80
C ASN A 95 -12.83 -0.26 -8.87
N PRO A 96 -11.64 -0.65 -9.37
CA PRO A 96 -10.66 -1.33 -8.54
C PRO A 96 -10.23 -0.42 -7.40
N VAL A 97 -10.28 -0.92 -6.18
CA VAL A 97 -9.91 -0.16 -4.99
C VAL A 97 -8.41 -0.25 -4.76
N ARG A 98 -7.75 0.90 -4.65
CA ARG A 98 -6.33 1.01 -4.33
C ARG A 98 -6.15 1.22 -2.84
N ASN A 99 -5.33 0.38 -2.23
CA ASN A 99 -4.99 0.53 -0.82
C ASN A 99 -3.85 1.53 -0.67
N PHE A 100 -3.93 2.43 0.31
CA PHE A 100 -2.83 3.33 0.63
C PHE A 100 -2.64 3.57 2.13
N ALA A 101 -1.44 4.00 2.51
CA ALA A 101 -1.13 4.41 3.88
C ALA A 101 -0.30 5.70 3.87
N ILE A 102 -0.74 6.71 4.62
CA ILE A 102 0.00 7.96 4.83
C ILE A 102 0.89 7.76 6.06
N LEU A 103 2.20 7.60 5.83
CA LEU A 103 3.19 7.41 6.90
C LEU A 103 3.83 8.76 7.26
N SER A 104 3.73 9.14 8.53
CA SER A 104 4.08 10.51 8.97
C SER A 104 4.58 10.54 10.41
N THR A 105 5.17 11.66 10.83
CA THR A 105 5.35 11.98 12.26
C THR A 105 4.27 12.96 12.74
N GLN A 106 4.12 13.13 14.06
CA GLN A 106 3.21 14.13 14.60
C GLN A 106 3.59 15.54 14.13
N ARG A 107 2.57 16.35 13.82
CA ARG A 107 2.68 17.76 13.41
C ARG A 107 3.45 18.00 12.10
N SER A 108 3.50 16.99 11.23
CA SER A 108 4.02 17.10 9.86
C SER A 108 2.99 17.57 8.81
N GLY A 109 1.80 18.02 9.24
CA GLY A 109 0.74 18.47 8.32
C GLY A 109 -0.14 17.34 7.77
N SER A 110 0.03 16.10 8.22
CA SER A 110 -0.71 14.94 7.74
C SER A 110 -2.21 14.97 8.01
N GLY A 111 -2.67 15.62 9.10
CA GLY A 111 -4.10 15.87 9.29
C GLY A 111 -4.71 16.83 8.27
N TRP A 112 -3.97 17.85 7.83
CA TRP A 112 -4.41 18.76 6.78
C TRP A 112 -4.39 18.08 5.41
N PHE A 113 -3.30 17.38 5.11
CA PHE A 113 -3.17 16.61 3.87
C PHE A 113 -4.25 15.53 3.73
N GLU A 114 -4.57 14.82 4.81
CA GLU A 114 -5.68 13.87 4.83
C GLU A 114 -7.02 14.53 4.49
N THR A 115 -7.30 15.74 4.99
CA THR A 115 -8.53 16.45 4.62
C THR A 115 -8.58 16.85 3.15
N LEU A 116 -7.42 17.14 2.53
CA LEU A 116 -7.35 17.36 1.08
C LEU A 116 -7.70 16.09 0.32
N LEU A 117 -7.12 14.95 0.69
CA LEU A 117 -7.45 13.68 0.03
C LEU A 117 -8.93 13.31 0.24
N ASN A 118 -9.46 13.50 1.45
CA ASN A 118 -10.85 13.23 1.75
C ASN A 118 -11.84 14.20 1.08
N SER A 119 -11.39 15.31 0.48
CA SER A 119 -12.26 16.13 -0.36
C SER A 119 -12.47 15.52 -1.75
N HIS A 120 -11.61 14.58 -2.17
CA HIS A 120 -11.78 13.84 -3.42
C HIS A 120 -12.89 12.81 -3.29
N ILE A 121 -13.89 12.81 -4.18
CA ILE A 121 -15.07 11.94 -4.04
C ILE A 121 -14.76 10.43 -3.98
N ASN A 122 -13.69 9.96 -4.62
CA ASN A 122 -13.32 8.54 -4.67
C ASN A 122 -12.18 8.12 -3.71
N ILE A 123 -11.65 9.02 -2.88
CA ILE A 123 -10.60 8.68 -1.90
C ILE A 123 -11.18 8.71 -0.50
N SER A 124 -11.00 7.64 0.27
CA SER A 124 -11.36 7.59 1.70
C SER A 124 -10.16 7.23 2.57
N SER A 125 -9.63 8.23 3.27
CA SER A 125 -8.66 8.08 4.35
C SER A 125 -9.35 8.04 5.71
N ASN A 126 -9.12 6.99 6.47
CA ASN A 126 -9.87 6.63 7.67
C ASN A 126 -9.24 7.14 8.98
N GLY A 127 -8.43 8.20 8.93
CA GLY A 127 -7.80 8.78 10.11
C GLY A 127 -6.69 7.90 10.70
N GLU A 128 -6.36 8.19 11.96
CA GLU A 128 -5.33 7.48 12.72
C GLU A 128 -5.90 6.28 13.47
N ILE A 129 -6.30 5.24 12.73
CA ILE A 129 -6.94 4.06 13.34
C ILE A 129 -6.05 3.36 14.37
N PHE A 130 -4.73 3.44 14.22
CA PHE A 130 -3.73 2.87 15.13
C PHE A 130 -3.31 3.81 16.27
N SER A 131 -3.92 4.99 16.41
CA SER A 131 -3.84 5.76 17.66
C SER A 131 -4.40 4.96 18.84
N VAL A 132 -5.40 4.10 18.58
CA VAL A 132 -6.02 3.19 19.55
C VAL A 132 -5.07 2.04 19.87
N LYS A 133 -4.60 1.96 21.12
CA LYS A 133 -3.60 0.97 21.57
C LYS A 133 -4.00 -0.48 21.30
N VAL A 134 -5.26 -0.84 21.51
CA VAL A 134 -5.76 -2.22 21.33
C VAL A 134 -5.56 -2.71 19.90
N ARG A 135 -5.76 -1.85 18.90
CA ARG A 135 -5.60 -2.19 17.47
C ARG A 135 -4.14 -2.44 17.05
N ARG A 136 -3.18 -2.10 17.90
CA ARG A 136 -1.74 -2.26 17.65
C ARG A 136 -1.01 -2.98 18.79
N SER A 137 -1.73 -3.85 19.52
CA SER A 137 -1.17 -4.64 20.62
C SER A 137 -0.09 -5.63 20.13
N ASN A 138 -0.29 -6.23 18.96
CA ASN A 138 0.65 -7.12 18.30
C ASN A 138 0.41 -7.14 16.76
N ILE A 139 1.28 -7.83 16.02
CA ILE A 139 1.20 -7.91 14.56
C ILE A 139 -0.08 -8.58 14.04
N SER A 140 -0.63 -9.58 14.75
CA SER A 140 -1.87 -10.25 14.34
C SER A 140 -3.05 -9.27 14.36
N THR A 141 -3.18 -8.49 15.44
CA THR A 141 -4.24 -7.48 15.57
C THR A 141 -4.07 -6.33 14.58
N ILE A 142 -2.82 -5.95 14.26
CA ILE A 142 -2.53 -4.98 13.20
C ILE A 142 -3.05 -5.50 11.85
N ARG A 143 -2.72 -6.74 11.49
CA ARG A 143 -3.16 -7.36 10.23
C ARG A 143 -4.68 -7.43 10.14
N GLU A 144 -5.34 -7.94 11.18
CA GLU A 144 -6.80 -8.00 11.25
C GLU A 144 -7.45 -6.60 11.07
N THR A 145 -6.86 -5.56 11.67
CA THR A 145 -7.34 -4.18 11.52
C THR A 145 -7.14 -3.67 10.09
N LEU A 146 -6.00 -3.98 9.46
CA LEU A 146 -5.75 -3.63 8.06
C LEU A 146 -6.69 -4.38 7.11
N ASP A 147 -6.96 -5.66 7.35
CA ASP A 147 -7.87 -6.47 6.55
C ASP A 147 -9.28 -5.87 6.62
N LYS A 148 -9.80 -5.55 7.81
CA LYS A 148 -11.10 -4.87 7.96
C LYS A 148 -11.16 -3.52 7.24
N LEU A 149 -10.07 -2.75 7.26
CA LEU A 149 -9.99 -1.48 6.55
C LEU A 149 -10.03 -1.67 5.03
N TYR A 150 -9.15 -2.53 4.49
CA TYR A 150 -8.95 -2.69 3.06
C TYR A 150 -10.03 -3.53 2.38
N ASN A 151 -10.76 -4.35 3.15
CA ASN A 151 -11.99 -5.01 2.71
C ASN A 151 -13.22 -4.09 2.77
N LEU A 152 -13.06 -2.84 3.23
CA LEU A 152 -14.14 -1.86 3.39
C LEU A 152 -15.21 -2.26 4.45
N ASP A 153 -14.86 -3.14 5.39
CA ASP A 153 -15.75 -3.60 6.46
C ASP A 153 -15.81 -2.61 7.64
N MET A 154 -14.94 -1.61 7.65
CA MET A 154 -14.81 -0.66 8.73
C MET A 154 -15.73 0.56 8.53
N LEU A 155 -16.77 0.66 9.35
CA LEU A 155 -17.65 1.83 9.39
C LEU A 155 -16.91 3.03 9.99
N THR A 156 -16.70 4.07 9.18
CA THR A 156 -16.08 5.32 9.62
C THR A 156 -16.82 6.53 9.05
N SER A 157 -16.53 7.71 9.61
CA SER A 157 -17.00 8.98 9.05
C SER A 157 -16.37 9.33 7.69
N ALA A 158 -15.40 8.55 7.21
CA ALA A 158 -14.81 8.71 5.89
C ALA A 158 -15.58 7.92 4.81
N ALA A 159 -16.61 7.15 5.18
CA ALA A 159 -17.51 6.51 4.22
C ALA A 159 -18.19 7.56 3.34
N LYS A 160 -18.35 7.24 2.06
CA LYS A 160 -18.91 8.15 1.06
C LYS A 160 -20.05 7.47 0.33
N ASN A 161 -21.05 8.26 -0.03
CA ASN A 161 -22.09 7.85 -0.97
C ASN A 161 -21.55 7.94 -2.40
N GLU A 162 -20.44 7.26 -2.67
CA GLU A 162 -19.76 7.21 -3.96
C GLU A 162 -18.93 5.92 -4.05
N CYS A 163 -18.62 5.48 -5.28
CA CYS A 163 -17.71 4.36 -5.46
C CYS A 163 -16.29 4.77 -5.03
N THR A 164 -15.81 4.16 -3.95
CA THR A 164 -14.43 4.34 -3.48
C THR A 164 -13.46 3.69 -4.45
N ALA A 165 -12.46 4.44 -4.91
CA ALA A 165 -11.38 3.97 -5.78
C ALA A 165 -10.03 3.92 -5.07
N ALA A 166 -9.88 4.65 -3.96
CA ALA A 166 -8.72 4.54 -3.09
C ALA A 166 -9.15 4.58 -1.62
N VAL A 167 -8.73 3.58 -0.84
CA VAL A 167 -8.98 3.51 0.60
C VAL A 167 -7.68 3.41 1.36
N GLY A 168 -7.61 4.10 2.48
CA GLY A 168 -6.40 4.11 3.28
C GLY A 168 -6.58 4.65 4.66
N LEU A 169 -5.44 4.89 5.28
CA LEU A 169 -5.32 5.41 6.63
C LEU A 169 -4.15 6.38 6.77
N LYS A 170 -4.17 7.13 7.85
CA LYS A 170 -3.01 7.87 8.35
C LYS A 170 -2.37 7.07 9.48
N TRP A 171 -1.05 6.88 9.43
CA TRP A 171 -0.34 6.09 10.42
C TRP A 171 0.93 6.81 10.85
N MET A 172 1.00 7.15 12.14
CA MET A 172 2.19 7.79 12.68
C MET A 172 3.30 6.76 12.93
N LEU A 173 4.55 7.11 12.64
CA LEU A 173 5.68 6.18 12.75
C LEU A 173 5.82 5.55 14.15
N ASN A 174 5.44 6.27 15.21
CA ASN A 174 5.50 5.79 16.60
C ASN A 174 4.27 4.96 17.04
N GLN A 175 3.32 4.68 16.15
CA GLN A 175 2.10 3.93 16.45
C GLN A 175 2.24 2.44 16.10
N GLY A 176 3.34 1.79 16.51
CA GLY A 176 3.58 0.36 16.28
C GLY A 176 4.12 0.01 14.89
N LEU A 177 4.12 0.96 13.96
CA LEU A 177 4.60 0.78 12.58
C LEU A 177 6.09 0.39 12.54
N MET A 178 6.94 1.17 13.21
CA MET A 178 8.39 0.96 13.17
C MET A 178 8.82 -0.32 13.89
N GLN A 179 8.10 -0.72 14.94
CA GLN A 179 8.38 -1.93 15.72
C GLN A 179 8.05 -3.23 14.94
N ASN A 180 7.08 -3.18 14.04
CA ASN A 180 6.61 -4.35 13.27
C ASN A 180 6.87 -4.18 11.76
N HIS A 181 7.92 -3.43 11.40
CA HIS A 181 8.12 -2.96 10.04
C HIS A 181 8.29 -4.10 9.02
N GLU A 182 8.98 -5.19 9.37
CA GLU A 182 9.21 -6.32 8.47
C GLU A 182 7.89 -6.95 8.00
N GLN A 183 7.01 -7.29 8.96
CA GLN A 183 5.73 -7.93 8.68
C GLN A 183 4.76 -6.95 8.00
N ILE A 184 4.84 -5.65 8.32
CA ILE A 184 4.00 -4.62 7.68
C ILE A 184 4.45 -4.39 6.24
N VAL A 185 5.76 -4.39 5.95
CA VAL A 185 6.30 -4.29 4.59
C VAL A 185 5.85 -5.49 3.76
N GLU A 186 5.92 -6.69 4.32
CA GLU A 186 5.39 -7.90 3.67
C GLU A 186 3.89 -7.76 3.36
N TYR A 187 3.10 -7.35 4.36
CA TYR A 187 1.66 -7.12 4.17
C TYR A 187 1.39 -6.08 3.07
N PHE A 188 2.12 -4.96 3.07
CA PHE A 188 1.94 -3.88 2.10
C PHE A 188 2.23 -4.36 0.68
N LYS A 189 3.28 -5.17 0.50
CA LYS A 189 3.61 -5.76 -0.81
C LYS A 189 2.56 -6.75 -1.27
N SER A 190 2.14 -7.67 -0.41
CA SER A 190 1.16 -8.71 -0.75
C SER A 190 -0.24 -8.14 -1.06
N ASN A 191 -0.60 -7.03 -0.42
CA ASN A 191 -1.91 -6.38 -0.59
C ASN A 191 -1.89 -5.12 -1.47
N GLY A 192 -0.77 -4.87 -2.17
CA GLY A 192 -0.64 -3.74 -3.10
C GLY A 192 -0.82 -2.36 -2.47
N VAL A 193 -0.47 -2.20 -1.19
CA VAL A 193 -0.60 -0.94 -0.45
C VAL A 193 0.42 0.08 -0.95
N SER A 194 -0.06 1.22 -1.40
CA SER A 194 0.75 2.36 -1.84
C SER A 194 1.07 3.26 -0.65
N VAL A 195 2.35 3.52 -0.42
CA VAL A 195 2.82 4.31 0.73
C VAL A 195 3.01 5.77 0.33
N ILE A 196 2.42 6.68 1.10
CA ILE A 196 2.63 8.12 0.96
C ILE A 196 3.40 8.58 2.20
N PHE A 197 4.68 8.86 2.06
CA PHE A 197 5.44 9.51 3.11
C PHE A 197 5.12 11.00 3.12
N LEU A 198 4.75 11.52 4.28
CA LEU A 198 4.57 12.95 4.48
C LEU A 198 5.34 13.42 5.70
N PHE A 199 6.42 14.16 5.44
CA PHE A 199 7.28 14.72 6.47
C PHE A 199 7.27 16.24 6.43
N ARG A 200 7.94 16.84 7.42
CA ARG A 200 8.13 18.29 7.51
C ARG A 200 9.61 18.56 7.65
N ARG A 201 10.20 19.35 6.75
CA ARG A 201 11.63 19.64 6.77
C ARG A 201 12.02 20.45 8.00
N ASN A 202 11.24 21.49 8.34
CA ASN A 202 11.56 22.31 9.50
C ASN A 202 11.15 21.62 10.83
N LEU A 203 12.07 20.84 11.40
CA LEU A 203 11.84 20.08 12.63
C LEU A 203 11.75 20.98 13.89
N LEU A 204 12.38 22.16 13.89
CA LEU A 204 12.21 23.15 14.96
C LEU A 204 10.76 23.66 15.01
N ARG A 205 10.22 24.07 13.86
CA ARG A 205 8.81 24.49 13.77
C ARG A 205 7.85 23.37 14.11
N ARG A 206 8.19 22.13 13.74
CA ARG A 206 7.45 20.94 14.16
C ARG A 206 7.41 20.82 15.68
N MET A 207 8.56 20.95 16.35
CA MET A 207 8.66 20.91 17.82
C MET A 207 7.83 22.01 18.48
N ILE A 208 7.92 23.26 18.00
CA ILE A 208 7.09 24.37 18.50
C ILE A 208 5.61 24.03 18.39
N SER A 209 5.18 23.45 17.26
CA SER A 209 3.80 23.04 17.09
C SER A 209 3.40 21.86 17.99
N ILE A 210 4.32 20.97 18.39
CA ILE A 210 4.05 19.90 19.36
C ILE A 210 3.82 20.50 20.74
N LEU A 211 4.70 21.41 21.19
CA LEU A 211 4.59 22.07 22.49
C LEU A 211 3.30 22.89 22.59
N ALA A 212 2.96 23.67 21.56
CA ALA A 212 1.72 24.42 21.51
C ALA A 212 0.46 23.52 21.54
N ASN A 213 0.49 22.37 20.85
CA ASN A 213 -0.61 21.42 20.90
C ASN A 213 -0.77 20.77 22.28
N SER A 214 0.36 20.47 22.95
CA SER A 214 0.35 19.97 24.32
C SER A 214 -0.22 21.00 25.29
N TYR A 215 0.12 22.28 25.11
CA TYR A 215 -0.47 23.37 25.89
C TYR A 215 -1.99 23.45 25.67
N ASP A 216 -2.46 23.43 24.42
CA ASP A 216 -3.90 23.44 24.11
C ASP A 216 -4.64 22.26 24.75
N GLN A 217 -4.03 21.07 24.77
CA GLN A 217 -4.63 19.89 25.42
C GLN A 217 -4.84 20.07 26.92
N ASN A 218 -3.92 20.78 27.59
CA ASN A 218 -3.91 20.98 29.03
C ASN A 218 -4.72 22.21 29.46
N ALA A 219 -4.44 23.36 28.83
CA ALA A 219 -5.04 24.65 29.18
C ALA A 219 -6.42 24.86 28.53
N LYS A 220 -6.69 24.18 27.41
CA LYS A 220 -7.96 24.23 26.65
C LYS A 220 -8.50 25.66 26.44
N PRO A 221 -7.68 26.57 25.87
CA PRO A 221 -8.02 27.99 25.70
C PRO A 221 -9.24 28.25 24.81
N LEU A 222 -9.71 27.25 24.05
CA LEU A 222 -10.92 27.34 23.23
C LEU A 222 -12.13 26.83 24.02
N ASN A 223 -12.57 27.62 25.00
CA ASN A 223 -13.76 27.33 25.83
C ASN A 223 -13.73 25.93 26.46
N GLY A 224 -12.60 25.52 27.03
CA GLY A 224 -12.48 24.22 27.70
C GLY A 224 -12.40 23.03 26.74
N THR A 225 -12.24 23.26 25.44
CA THR A 225 -12.10 22.21 24.42
C THR A 225 -10.68 22.21 23.82
N HIS A 226 -10.08 21.02 23.72
CA HIS A 226 -8.84 20.81 22.96
C HIS A 226 -9.15 20.69 21.46
N LYS A 227 -8.43 21.43 20.61
CA LYS A 227 -8.54 21.33 19.15
C LYS A 227 -7.16 21.23 18.50
N SER A 228 -6.77 19.99 18.17
CA SER A 228 -5.55 19.71 17.42
C SER A 228 -5.48 20.39 16.03
N HIS A 229 -6.65 20.67 15.44
CA HIS A 229 -6.84 21.37 14.17
C HIS A 229 -8.00 22.36 14.30
N VAL A 230 -7.87 23.52 13.65
CA VAL A 230 -8.89 24.59 13.69
C VAL A 230 -9.42 24.89 12.30
N HIS A 231 -10.64 25.41 12.25
CA HIS A 231 -11.34 25.75 11.01
C HIS A 231 -11.63 27.25 10.86
N SER A 232 -11.36 28.04 11.91
CA SER A 232 -11.51 29.49 11.87
C SER A 232 -10.19 30.22 12.10
N MET A 233 -10.06 31.40 11.49
CA MET A 233 -8.94 32.30 11.74
C MET A 233 -8.93 32.83 13.18
N HIS A 234 -10.09 32.92 13.83
CA HIS A 234 -10.19 33.36 15.22
C HIS A 234 -9.58 32.33 16.18
N GLU A 235 -10.00 31.07 16.09
CA GLU A 235 -9.43 29.98 16.92
C GLU A 235 -7.92 29.85 16.68
N ALA A 236 -7.48 29.93 15.41
CA ALA A 236 -6.06 29.92 15.06
C ALA A 236 -5.28 31.03 15.78
N LYS A 237 -5.83 32.26 15.80
CA LYS A 237 -5.21 33.40 16.50
C LYS A 237 -5.15 33.18 18.00
N VAL A 238 -6.18 32.59 18.63
CA VAL A 238 -6.19 32.30 20.06
C VAL A 238 -5.09 31.30 20.42
N LEU A 239 -5.01 30.19 19.68
CA LEU A 239 -3.99 29.15 19.92
C LEU A 239 -2.56 29.65 19.66
N ALA A 240 -2.36 30.48 18.64
CA ALA A 240 -1.05 31.03 18.28
C ALA A 240 -0.49 32.05 19.29
N ARG A 241 -1.26 32.47 20.30
CA ARG A 241 -0.79 33.38 21.37
C ARG A 241 0.21 32.71 22.30
N TYR A 242 0.10 31.40 22.47
CA TYR A 242 1.01 30.65 23.33
C TYR A 242 2.38 30.53 22.67
N LYS A 243 3.42 30.95 23.40
CA LYS A 243 4.82 30.82 23.00
C LYS A 243 5.51 29.84 23.94
N PRO A 244 5.89 28.64 23.49
CA PRO A 244 6.62 27.72 24.34
C PRO A 244 8.03 28.21 24.64
N THR A 245 8.51 27.89 25.83
CA THR A 245 9.93 27.90 26.18
C THR A 245 10.54 26.56 25.77
N ILE A 246 11.62 26.58 24.99
CA ILE A 246 12.29 25.37 24.49
C ILE A 246 13.48 25.05 25.40
N ASN A 247 13.55 23.79 25.85
CA ASN A 247 14.73 23.27 26.55
C ASN A 247 15.88 23.10 25.55
N THR A 248 16.87 23.99 25.60
CA THR A 248 18.02 24.02 24.69
C THR A 248 18.96 22.83 24.88
N THR A 249 19.09 22.30 26.10
CA THR A 249 19.89 21.11 26.39
C THR A 249 19.41 19.88 25.63
N LEU A 250 18.08 19.73 25.46
CA LEU A 250 17.47 18.60 24.75
C LEU A 250 17.13 18.90 23.28
N LEU A 251 17.33 20.13 22.81
CA LEU A 251 16.90 20.56 21.48
C LEU A 251 17.57 19.73 20.37
N ILE A 252 18.89 19.71 20.32
CA ILE A 252 19.67 18.99 19.30
C ILE A 252 19.39 17.47 19.33
N PRO A 253 19.44 16.79 20.50
CA PRO A 253 19.08 15.37 20.59
C PRO A 253 17.68 15.06 20.05
N ASN A 254 16.68 15.89 20.39
CA ASN A 254 15.30 15.71 19.94
C ASN A 254 15.15 15.91 18.42
N LEU A 255 15.86 16.88 17.83
CA LEU A 255 15.86 17.07 16.38
C LEU A 255 16.48 15.85 15.67
N LYS A 256 17.63 15.38 16.16
CA LYS A 256 18.33 14.21 15.63
C LYS A 256 17.48 12.95 15.71
N GLN A 257 16.82 12.70 16.85
CA GLN A 257 15.97 11.52 17.02
C GLN A 257 14.88 11.41 15.95
N VAL A 258 14.32 12.55 15.53
CA VAL A 258 13.25 12.57 14.53
C VAL A 258 13.83 12.39 13.13
N GLU A 259 14.95 13.03 12.84
CA GLU A 259 15.70 12.82 11.59
C GLU A 259 16.07 11.34 11.41
N ASP A 260 16.58 10.71 12.47
CA ASP A 260 16.90 9.28 12.49
C ASP A 260 15.64 8.41 12.29
N LEU A 261 14.52 8.78 12.91
CA LEU A 261 13.25 8.07 12.75
C LEU A 261 12.73 8.13 11.31
N VAL A 262 12.79 9.31 10.68
CA VAL A 262 12.41 9.52 9.28
C VAL A 262 13.31 8.69 8.37
N THR A 263 14.63 8.81 8.54
CA THR A 263 15.63 8.07 7.76
C THR A 263 15.43 6.56 7.85
N LYS A 264 15.25 6.04 9.07
CA LYS A 264 14.95 4.61 9.29
C LYS A 264 13.65 4.18 8.63
N SER A 265 12.59 5.01 8.69
CA SER A 265 11.31 4.65 8.06
C SER A 265 11.44 4.54 6.54
N LEU A 266 12.16 5.46 5.89
CA LEU A 266 12.42 5.39 4.46
C LEU A 266 13.24 4.15 4.11
N GLN A 267 14.23 3.80 4.94
CA GLN A 267 15.05 2.61 4.75
C GLN A 267 14.23 1.31 4.88
N TYR A 268 13.40 1.19 5.91
CA TYR A 268 12.59 0.00 6.17
C TYR A 268 11.58 -0.26 5.05
N PHE A 269 10.96 0.81 4.53
CA PHE A 269 9.90 0.72 3.54
C PHE A 269 10.39 0.96 2.10
N LYS A 270 11.71 1.01 1.87
CA LYS A 270 12.31 1.29 0.54
C LYS A 270 11.83 0.34 -0.57
N SER A 271 11.44 -0.88 -0.22
CA SER A 271 10.97 -1.91 -1.15
C SER A 271 9.47 -1.88 -1.42
N THR A 272 8.72 -0.99 -0.74
CA THR A 272 7.30 -0.77 -0.98
C THR A 272 7.10 0.22 -2.13
N ARG A 273 5.94 0.18 -2.79
CA ARG A 273 5.55 1.23 -3.75
C ARG A 273 5.27 2.51 -2.97
N HIS A 274 6.12 3.52 -3.09
CA HIS A 274 6.01 4.74 -2.28
C HIS A 274 6.26 6.04 -3.05
N ILE A 275 5.70 7.13 -2.54
CA ILE A 275 6.03 8.52 -2.89
C ILE A 275 6.46 9.25 -1.61
N ILE A 276 7.43 10.17 -1.74
CA ILE A 276 7.94 10.98 -0.63
C ILE A 276 7.55 12.43 -0.83
N LEU A 277 6.86 12.99 0.15
CA LEU A 277 6.39 14.37 0.15
C LEU A 277 6.86 15.08 1.41
N TYR A 278 7.12 16.38 1.24
CA TYR A 278 7.35 17.28 2.35
C TYR A 278 6.25 18.34 2.38
N TYR A 279 5.79 18.68 3.57
CA TYR A 279 4.75 19.68 3.81
C TYR A 279 5.03 21.00 3.09
N GLU A 280 6.28 21.43 3.11
CA GLU A 280 6.78 22.65 2.48
C GLU A 280 6.55 22.63 0.96
N ASP A 281 6.74 21.48 0.30
CA ASP A 281 6.55 21.33 -1.15
C ASP A 281 5.07 21.39 -1.52
N ILE A 282 4.20 20.80 -0.71
CA ILE A 282 2.75 20.76 -0.99
C ILE A 282 2.15 22.18 -0.87
N ILE A 283 2.65 23.00 0.05
CA ILE A 283 2.18 24.37 0.20
C ILE A 283 2.67 25.28 -0.91
N THR A 284 3.92 25.10 -1.34
CA THR A 284 4.54 25.96 -2.37
C THR A 284 4.15 25.55 -3.78
N ASN A 285 4.01 24.25 -4.03
CA ASN A 285 3.72 23.69 -5.33
C ASN A 285 2.49 22.77 -5.29
N ARG A 286 1.36 23.29 -5.76
CA ARG A 286 0.11 22.53 -5.84
C ARG A 286 0.15 21.34 -6.79
N THR A 287 1.09 21.29 -7.75
CA THR A 287 1.22 20.11 -8.64
C THR A 287 1.55 18.85 -7.86
N LYS A 288 2.12 18.95 -6.66
CA LYS A 288 2.33 17.78 -5.78
C LYS A 288 1.06 17.05 -5.39
N LEU A 289 -0.08 17.73 -5.35
CA LEU A 289 -1.38 17.08 -5.13
C LEU A 289 -1.89 16.35 -6.37
N VAL A 290 -1.46 16.79 -7.56
CA VAL A 290 -1.72 16.09 -8.82
C VAL A 290 -0.91 14.79 -8.87
N ASP A 291 0.39 14.86 -8.54
CA ASP A 291 1.29 13.71 -8.45
C ASP A 291 0.70 12.61 -7.53
N VAL A 292 0.08 13.01 -6.40
CA VAL A 292 -0.56 12.06 -5.47
C VAL A 292 -1.80 11.41 -6.05
N GLN A 293 -2.65 12.16 -6.75
CA GLN A 293 -3.85 11.62 -7.39
C GLN A 293 -3.47 10.62 -8.48
N GLU A 294 -2.46 10.94 -9.28
CA GLU A 294 -1.90 10.03 -10.29
C GLU A 294 -1.27 8.79 -9.65
N PHE A 295 -0.49 8.97 -8.56
CA PHE A 295 0.13 7.87 -7.82
C PHE A 295 -0.91 6.86 -7.28
N LEU A 296 -2.05 7.37 -6.80
CA LEU A 296 -3.21 6.60 -6.35
C LEU A 296 -4.12 6.14 -7.50
N LYS A 297 -3.85 6.56 -8.74
CA LYS A 297 -4.63 6.26 -9.95
C LYS A 297 -6.10 6.66 -9.83
N VAL A 298 -6.36 7.86 -9.32
CA VAL A 298 -7.68 8.47 -9.30
C VAL A 298 -7.72 9.68 -10.24
N PRO A 299 -8.90 10.04 -10.78
CA PRO A 299 -9.04 11.23 -11.61
C PRO A 299 -8.54 12.48 -10.91
N GLN A 300 -7.95 13.39 -11.67
CA GLN A 300 -7.49 14.65 -11.11
C GLN A 300 -8.70 15.53 -10.75
N ARG A 301 -8.71 16.05 -9.53
CA ARG A 301 -9.69 17.02 -9.05
C ARG A 301 -9.03 18.08 -8.19
N ASP A 302 -9.75 19.19 -8.03
CA ASP A 302 -9.41 20.22 -7.07
C ASP A 302 -9.64 19.74 -5.64
N LEU A 303 -8.53 19.60 -4.91
CA LEU A 303 -8.56 19.22 -3.50
C LEU A 303 -8.66 20.46 -2.61
N HIS A 304 -9.49 20.39 -1.57
CA HIS A 304 -9.75 21.51 -0.68
C HIS A 304 -9.75 21.08 0.79
N SER A 305 -9.37 22.01 1.67
CA SER A 305 -9.38 21.78 3.12
C SER A 305 -9.94 22.99 3.83
N ARG A 306 -10.76 22.72 4.86
CA ARG A 306 -11.27 23.73 5.78
C ARG A 306 -10.29 24.03 6.93
N GLN A 307 -9.18 23.28 7.05
CA GLN A 307 -8.25 23.51 8.15
C GLN A 307 -7.40 24.75 7.89
N VAL A 308 -7.09 25.49 8.96
CA VAL A 308 -6.28 26.71 8.90
C VAL A 308 -4.97 26.52 9.65
N LYS A 309 -3.87 27.05 9.08
CA LYS A 309 -2.56 27.05 9.75
C LYS A 309 -2.61 27.96 10.98
N ILE A 310 -2.35 27.37 12.16
CA ILE A 310 -2.34 28.08 13.46
C ILE A 310 -1.18 29.08 13.52
N HIS A 311 0.05 28.59 13.43
CA HIS A 311 1.24 29.42 13.55
C HIS A 311 1.65 30.02 12.20
N LYS A 312 1.57 31.35 12.08
CA LYS A 312 2.01 32.14 10.92
C LYS A 312 3.13 33.09 11.32
N GLY A 313 3.97 33.48 10.36
CA GLY A 313 5.09 34.41 10.59
C GLY A 313 6.40 33.74 11.04
N PRO A 314 7.37 34.57 11.46
CA PRO A 314 8.72 34.13 11.79
C PRO A 314 8.74 33.30 13.09
N LEU A 315 9.72 32.40 13.21
CA LEU A 315 9.86 31.56 14.40
C LEU A 315 10.20 32.37 15.67
N SER A 316 10.90 33.49 15.50
CA SER A 316 11.24 34.40 16.60
C SER A 316 10.03 34.96 17.34
N SER A 317 8.88 35.12 16.67
CA SER A 317 7.65 35.58 17.32
C SER A 317 6.85 34.45 17.97
N GLN A 318 7.29 33.19 17.84
CA GLN A 318 6.56 31.99 18.25
C GLN A 318 7.21 31.25 19.43
N VAL A 319 8.35 31.73 19.93
CA VAL A 319 9.14 31.08 20.99
C VAL A 319 9.51 32.14 22.02
N GLU A 320 9.38 31.81 23.32
CA GLU A 320 9.66 32.76 24.39
C GLU A 320 11.17 33.04 24.53
N ASN A 321 11.98 31.99 24.60
CA ASN A 321 13.45 32.06 24.71
C ASN A 321 14.15 31.95 23.34
N TRP A 322 13.70 32.73 22.36
CA TRP A 322 14.20 32.63 20.97
C TRP A 322 15.72 32.79 20.83
N GLU A 323 16.32 33.73 21.56
CA GLU A 323 17.77 34.00 21.45
C GLU A 323 18.61 32.80 21.86
N ASP A 324 18.20 32.07 22.90
CA ASP A 324 18.89 30.85 23.36
C ASP A 324 18.77 29.73 22.34
N VAL A 325 17.59 29.56 21.74
CA VAL A 325 17.34 28.59 20.66
C VAL A 325 18.20 28.93 19.45
N ARG A 326 18.22 30.19 19.03
CA ARG A 326 19.02 30.67 17.90
C ARG A 326 20.51 30.42 18.15
N LYS A 327 21.01 30.76 19.34
CA LYS A 327 22.41 30.52 19.73
C LYS A 327 22.76 29.03 19.71
N THR A 328 21.87 28.18 20.20
CA THR A 328 22.05 26.72 20.23
C THR A 328 22.17 26.13 18.81
N LEU A 329 21.41 26.65 17.83
CA LEU A 329 21.38 26.08 16.48
C LEU A 329 22.38 26.70 15.49
N LYS A 330 22.81 27.96 15.67
CA LYS A 330 23.58 28.75 14.69
C LYS A 330 24.92 28.11 14.24
N GLY A 331 25.49 27.22 15.05
CA GLY A 331 26.73 26.49 14.76
C GLY A 331 26.55 24.98 14.46
N THR A 332 25.33 24.54 14.18
CA THR A 332 24.99 23.12 14.01
C THR A 332 24.45 22.83 12.61
N GLN A 333 24.35 21.56 12.24
CA GLN A 333 23.68 21.14 11.00
C GLN A 333 22.21 21.60 10.91
N TYR A 334 21.59 21.90 12.05
CA TYR A 334 20.20 22.36 12.15
C TYR A 334 20.04 23.88 12.06
N LYS A 335 21.12 24.63 11.77
CA LYS A 335 21.07 26.09 11.58
C LYS A 335 19.97 26.50 10.59
N SER A 336 19.80 25.71 9.53
CA SER A 336 18.82 25.97 8.48
C SER A 336 17.38 26.02 9.03
N PHE A 337 17.06 25.31 10.12
CA PHE A 337 15.72 25.35 10.71
C PHE A 337 15.34 26.69 11.35
N LEU A 338 16.30 27.63 11.51
CA LEU A 338 16.03 29.00 11.92
C LEU A 338 15.37 29.84 10.82
N GLU A 339 15.50 29.41 9.55
CA GLU A 339 14.93 30.07 8.39
C GLU A 339 13.43 29.74 8.22
N GLU A 340 12.75 30.49 7.36
CA GLU A 340 11.34 30.27 7.05
C GLU A 340 11.10 28.96 6.26
N ASP A 341 9.93 28.35 6.46
CA ASP A 341 9.52 27.05 5.89
C ASP A 341 9.72 26.94 4.36
N TYR A 342 9.70 28.05 3.62
CA TYR A 342 9.71 28.06 2.14
C TYR A 342 11.07 28.36 1.53
N LYS A 343 12.12 28.48 2.35
CA LYS A 343 13.52 28.69 1.90
C LYS A 343 14.39 27.45 2.12
N LEU A 344 13.79 26.33 2.54
CA LEU A 344 14.46 25.10 2.99
C LEU A 344 14.23 23.90 2.06
#